data_AF-A0A1M7YGW0-F1
#
_entry.id   AF-A0A1M7YGW0-F1
#
_cell.length_a   1.000
_cell.length_b   1.000
_cell.length_c   1.000
_cell.angle_alpha   90.00
_cell.angle_beta   90.00
_cell.angle_gamma   90.00
#
_symmetry.space_group_name_H-M   'P 1'
#
loop_
_entity.id
_entity.type
_entity.pdbx_description
1 polymer ?
#
loop_
_entity_poly.entity_id
_entity_poly.type
_entity_poly.pdbx_seq_one_letter_code
_entity_poly.pdbx_strand_id
1 'polypeptide(L)'
;MKWQEIENLKQFKLSALKDLLEQGAQEGIIKKEVHFGVLSAMLERISDMFTDYDFLIENGLKASQAMEEALNIIFKGIKLQFSAWIFFNLMIARL
;
A
#
# COMPACT_ATOMS: atom_id res chain seq x y z
N MET A 1 -4.10 -6.58 -29.45
CA MET A 1 -3.20 -5.40 -29.42
C MET A 1 -3.49 -4.51 -28.21
N LYS A 2 -4.64 -3.81 -28.11
CA LYS A 2 -4.93 -2.95 -26.92
C LYS A 2 -4.91 -3.65 -25.55
N TRP A 3 -5.45 -4.86 -25.47
CA TRP A 3 -5.46 -5.64 -24.21
C TRP A 3 -4.07 -5.98 -23.68
N GLN A 4 -3.12 -6.20 -24.58
CA GLN A 4 -1.75 -6.56 -24.22
C GLN A 4 -0.96 -5.34 -23.73
N GLU A 5 -1.24 -4.15 -24.27
CA GLU A 5 -0.68 -2.89 -23.77
C GLU A 5 -1.21 -2.55 -22.36
N ILE A 6 -2.51 -2.77 -22.13
CA ILE A 6 -3.13 -2.59 -20.81
C ILE A 6 -2.50 -3.54 -19.79
N GLU A 7 -2.33 -4.81 -20.15
CA GLU A 7 -1.72 -5.79 -19.26
C GLU A 7 -0.25 -5.47 -18.98
N ASN A 8 0.53 -5.08 -20.00
CA ASN A 8 1.93 -4.67 -19.82
C ASN A 8 2.04 -3.45 -18.90
N LEU A 9 1.15 -2.47 -19.04
CA LEU A 9 1.12 -1.30 -18.17
C LEU A 9 0.79 -1.66 -16.72
N LYS A 10 -0.13 -2.62 -16.52
CA LYS A 10 -0.46 -3.16 -15.20
C LYS A 10 0.75 -3.85 -14.57
N GLN A 11 1.42 -4.73 -15.30
CA GLN A 11 2.62 -5.43 -14.82
C GLN A 11 3.76 -4.47 -14.48
N PHE A 12 3.99 -3.45 -15.32
CA PHE A 12 4.98 -2.41 -15.05
C PHE A 12 4.68 -1.67 -13.74
N LYS A 13 3.43 -1.24 -13.53
CA LYS A 13 3.02 -0.53 -12.31
C LYS A 13 3.17 -1.42 -11.06
N LEU A 14 2.84 -2.70 -11.17
CA LEU A 14 3.01 -3.66 -10.08
C LEU A 14 4.49 -3.87 -9.73
N SER A 15 5.38 -3.96 -10.73
CA SER A 15 6.83 -4.06 -10.51
C SER A 15 7.38 -2.82 -9.81
N ALA A 16 7.05 -1.63 -10.32
CA ALA A 16 7.51 -0.37 -9.74
C ALA A 16 7.04 -0.18 -8.29
N LEU A 17 5.79 -0.58 -8.00
CA LEU A 17 5.26 -0.60 -6.65
C LEU A 17 6.03 -1.55 -5.75
N LYS A 18 6.36 -2.75 -6.22
CA LYS A 18 7.16 -3.72 -5.46
C LYS A 18 8.55 -3.16 -5.11
N ASP A 19 9.23 -2.55 -6.08
CA ASP A 19 10.55 -1.97 -5.88
C ASP A 19 10.50 -0.83 -4.85
N LEU A 20 9.50 0.04 -4.90
CA LEU A 20 9.28 1.11 -3.92
C LEU A 20 9.02 0.57 -2.51
N LEU A 21 8.25 -0.51 -2.40
CA LEU A 21 7.95 -1.15 -1.13
C LEU A 21 9.18 -1.86 -0.53
N GLU A 22 10.00 -2.51 -1.36
CA GLU A 22 11.27 -3.12 -0.94
C GLU A 22 12.27 -2.05 -0.48
N GLN A 23 12.40 -0.95 -1.22
CA GLN A 23 13.22 0.20 -0.82
C GLN A 23 12.74 0.78 0.52
N GLY A 24 11.44 1.02 0.68
CA GLY A 24 10.89 1.53 1.94
C GLY A 24 11.11 0.59 3.13
N ALA A 25 11.18 -0.73 2.91
CA ALA A 25 11.51 -1.70 3.96
C ALA A 25 13.01 -1.70 4.31
N GLN A 26 13.90 -1.50 3.32
CA GLN A 26 15.34 -1.33 3.54
C GLN A 26 15.64 -0.05 4.32
N GLU A 27 14.94 1.04 4.02
CA GLU A 27 15.07 2.34 4.68
C GLU A 27 14.40 2.41 6.06
N GLY A 28 13.72 1.34 6.49
CA GLY A 28 13.03 1.30 7.78
C GLY A 28 11.83 2.25 7.85
N ILE A 29 11.18 2.51 6.71
CA ILE A 29 9.94 3.27 6.59
C ILE A 29 8.72 2.33 6.64
N ILE A 30 8.88 1.13 6.07
CA ILE A 30 7.87 0.06 6.01
C ILE A 30 8.29 -1.07 6.96
N LYS A 31 7.31 -1.64 7.68
CA LYS A 31 7.55 -2.81 8.53
C LYS A 31 8.06 -4.00 7.71
N LYS A 32 9.17 -4.61 8.13
CA LYS A 32 9.78 -5.79 7.46
C LYS A 32 8.89 -7.04 7.45
N GLU A 33 7.85 -7.06 8.28
CA GLU A 33 6.87 -8.15 8.40
C GLU A 33 5.81 -8.12 7.29
N VAL A 34 5.79 -7.06 6.45
CA VAL A 34 4.84 -6.95 5.34
C VAL A 34 5.18 -7.99 4.27
N HIS A 35 4.26 -8.94 4.04
CA HIS A 35 4.40 -9.89 2.96
C HIS A 35 4.02 -9.25 1.61
N PHE A 36 5.00 -8.84 0.81
CA PHE A 36 4.77 -8.08 -0.42
C PHE A 36 3.82 -8.76 -1.41
N GLY A 37 3.90 -10.08 -1.59
CA GLY A 37 2.96 -10.80 -2.46
C GLY A 37 1.49 -10.68 -2.04
N VAL A 38 1.22 -10.59 -0.73
CA VAL A 38 -0.15 -10.40 -0.22
C VAL A 38 -0.58 -8.96 -0.41
N LEU A 39 0.31 -8.00 -0.12
CA LEU A 39 0.04 -6.58 -0.32
C LEU A 39 -0.24 -6.23 -1.79
N SER A 40 0.52 -6.79 -2.73
CA SER A 40 0.30 -6.61 -4.17
C SER A 40 -1.05 -7.18 -4.61
N ALA A 41 -1.42 -8.38 -4.16
CA ALA A 41 -2.71 -8.99 -4.47
C ALA A 41 -3.90 -8.18 -3.90
N MET A 42 -3.73 -7.62 -2.70
CA MET A 42 -4.72 -6.71 -2.11
C MET A 42 -4.87 -5.43 -2.95
N LEU A 43 -3.75 -4.82 -3.34
CA LEU A 43 -3.73 -3.59 -4.14
C LEU A 43 -4.37 -3.78 -5.52
N GLU A 44 -4.13 -4.91 -6.16
CA GLU A 44 -4.77 -5.29 -7.42
C GLU A 44 -6.29 -5.36 -7.27
N ARG A 45 -6.77 -6.09 -6.25
CA ARG A 45 -8.22 -6.26 -6.02
C ARG A 45 -8.91 -4.96 -5.63
N ILE A 46 -8.22 -4.12 -4.86
CA ILE A 46 -8.67 -2.77 -4.50
C ILE A 46 -8.80 -1.90 -5.76
N SER A 47 -7.86 -2.00 -6.70
CA SER A 47 -7.91 -1.26 -7.96
C SER A 47 -9.17 -1.61 -8.77
N ASP A 48 -9.57 -2.89 -8.78
CA ASP A 48 -10.77 -3.33 -9.50
C ASP A 48 -12.05 -2.70 -8.90
N MET A 49 -12.10 -2.56 -7.56
CA MET A 49 -13.23 -1.96 -6.84
C MET A 49 -13.50 -0.50 -7.23
N PHE A 50 -12.50 0.24 -7.70
CA PHE A 50 -12.68 1.63 -8.13
C PHE A 50 -13.46 1.76 -9.44
N THR A 51 -13.59 0.66 -10.17
CA THR A 51 -14.35 0.58 -11.43
C THR A 51 -15.65 -0.21 -11.29
N ASP A 52 -15.90 -0.79 -10.12
CA ASP A 52 -17.12 -1.51 -9.79
C ASP A 52 -18.21 -0.52 -9.32
N TYR A 53 -19.12 -0.19 -10.23
CA TYR A 53 -20.19 0.77 -9.95
C TYR A 53 -21.19 0.29 -8.89
N ASP A 54 -21.46 -1.01 -8.82
CA ASP A 54 -22.41 -1.56 -7.85
C ASP A 54 -21.82 -1.43 -6.44
N PHE A 55 -20.54 -1.81 -6.28
CA PHE A 55 -19.81 -1.61 -5.02
C PHE A 55 -19.83 -0.14 -4.58
N LEU A 56 -19.55 0.79 -5.50
CA LEU A 56 -19.49 2.22 -5.20
C LEU A 56 -20.87 2.77 -4.78
N ILE A 57 -21.94 2.38 -5.46
CA ILE A 57 -23.31 2.81 -5.14
C ILE A 57 -23.75 2.23 -3.80
N GLU A 58 -23.55 0.93 -3.58
CA GLU A 58 -23.93 0.23 -2.35
C GLU A 58 -23.26 0.83 -1.11
N ASN A 59 -22.02 1.29 -1.27
CA ASN A 59 -21.24 1.89 -0.19
C ASN A 59 -21.34 3.43 -0.14
N GLY A 60 -22.10 4.05 -1.05
CA GLY A 60 -22.26 5.51 -1.10
C GLY A 60 -20.96 6.27 -1.39
N LEU A 61 -20.03 5.65 -2.12
CA LEU A 61 -18.70 6.19 -2.40
C LEU A 61 -18.56 6.63 -3.85
N LYS A 62 -17.83 7.72 -4.07
CA LYS A 62 -17.20 7.99 -5.37
C LYS A 62 -15.92 7.18 -5.48
N ALA A 63 -15.51 6.85 -6.71
CA ALA A 63 -14.25 6.15 -6.97
C ALA A 63 -13.03 6.82 -6.29
N SER A 64 -12.98 8.15 -6.27
CA SER A 64 -11.92 8.90 -5.59
C SER A 64 -11.92 8.71 -4.07
N GLN A 65 -13.09 8.57 -3.45
CA GLN A 65 -13.23 8.36 -2.00
C GLN A 65 -12.87 6.93 -1.62
N ALA A 66 -13.31 5.94 -2.41
CA ALA A 66 -12.90 4.55 -2.24
C ALA A 66 -11.37 4.40 -2.35
N MET A 67 -10.74 5.14 -3.28
CA MET A 67 -9.29 5.18 -3.43
C MET A 67 -8.60 5.80 -2.21
N GLU A 68 -9.08 6.92 -1.70
CA GLU A 68 -8.54 7.56 -0.51
C GLU A 68 -8.63 6.66 0.74
N GLU A 69 -9.77 5.98 0.94
CA GLU A 69 -9.97 5.04 2.05
C GLU A 69 -9.04 3.83 1.95
N ALA A 70 -8.92 3.23 0.77
CA ALA A 70 -8.04 2.10 0.56
C ALA A 70 -6.56 2.46 0.81
N LEU A 71 -6.12 3.62 0.31
CA LEU A 71 -4.77 4.13 0.58
C LEU A 71 -4.56 4.41 2.07
N ASN A 72 -5.54 5.00 2.76
CA ASN A 72 -5.47 5.24 4.19
C ASN A 72 -5.31 3.95 5.00
N ILE A 73 -6.06 2.90 4.67
CA ILE A 73 -5.97 1.59 5.33
C ILE A 73 -4.58 0.97 5.11
N ILE A 74 -4.10 1.00 3.86
CA ILE A 74 -2.79 0.44 3.51
C ILE A 74 -1.68 1.20 4.22
N PHE A 75 -1.67 2.53 4.12
CA PHE A 75 -0.64 3.36 4.75
C PHE A 75 -0.67 3.25 6.27
N LYS A 76 -1.83 3.17 6.92
CA LYS A 76 -1.91 2.90 8.36
C LYS A 76 -1.38 1.52 8.72
N GLY A 77 -1.59 0.51 7.87
CA GLY A 77 -1.12 -0.85 8.08
C GLY A 77 0.40 -1.02 7.88
N ILE A 78 0.97 -0.37 6.86
CA ILE A 78 2.39 -0.52 6.50
C ILE A 78 3.33 0.46 7.23
N LYS A 79 2.80 1.60 7.70
CA LYS A 79 3.60 2.61 8.40
C LYS A 79 4.10 2.06 9.73
N LEU A 80 5.40 2.25 9.98
CA LEU A 80 6.00 2.01 11.29
C LEU A 80 5.35 2.93 12.34
N GLN A 81 4.76 2.32 13.37
CA GLN A 81 4.40 3.04 14.58
C GLN A 81 5.69 3.26 15.38
N PHE A 82 6.30 4.43 15.21
CA PHE A 82 7.35 4.87 16.13
C PHE A 82 6.71 5.03 17.51
N SER A 83 6.96 4.08 18.42
CA SER A 83 6.63 4.27 19.83
C SER A 83 7.67 5.21 20.45
N ALA A 84 7.20 6.25 21.15
CA ALA A 84 8.07 7.18 21.89
C ALA A 84 9.04 6.45 22.86
N TRP A 85 8.69 5.23 23.25
CA TRP A 85 9.48 4.33 24.08
C TRP A 85 10.81 3.87 23.44
N ILE A 86 10.86 3.69 22.11
CA ILE A 86 12.10 3.33 21.38
C ILE A 86 13.06 4.52 21.35
N PHE A 87 12.53 5.73 21.14
CA PHE A 87 13.32 6.96 21.17
C PHE A 87 13.91 7.23 22.56
N PHE A 88 13.13 6.98 23.62
CA PHE A 88 13.57 7.12 25.00
C PHE A 88 14.68 6.12 25.37
N ASN A 89 14.58 4.85 24.96
CA ASN A 89 15.64 3.85 25.18
C ASN A 89 16.94 4.18 24.43
N LEU A 90 16.85 4.68 23.20
CA LEU A 90 18.02 5.08 22.41
C LEU A 90 18.75 6.31 22.98
N MET A 91 18.06 7.19 23.71
CA MET A 91 18.70 8.29 24.45
C MET A 91 19.37 7.82 25.74
N ILE A 92 18.77 6.89 26.49
CA ILE A 92 19.35 6.37 27.73
C ILE A 92 20.58 5.51 27.46
N ALA A 93 20.60 4.72 26.38
CA ALA A 93 21.74 3.87 26.02
C ALA A 93 22.99 4.65 25.53
N ARG A 94 22.91 5.98 25.40
CA ARG A 94 24.01 6.88 25.02
C ARG A 94 24.53 7.74 26.19
N LEU A 95 24.02 7.52 27.41
CA LEU A 95 24.51 8.07 28.66
C LEU A 95 25.18 6.96 29.48
#